data_AF-W7VX95-F1
#
_entry.id   AF-W7VX95-F1
#
_cell.length_a   1.000
_cell.length_b   1.000
_cell.length_c   1.000
_cell.angle_alpha   90.00
_cell.angle_beta   90.00
_cell.angle_gamma   90.00
#
_symmetry.space_group_name_H-M   'P 1'
#
loop_
_entity.id
_entity.type
_entity.pdbx_description
1 polymer ?
#
loop_
_entity_poly.entity_id
_entity_poly.type
_entity_poly.pdbx_seq_one_letter_code
_entity_poly.pdbx_strand_id
1 'polypeptide(L)'
;MHIEQSLTPRFPDVNVEELRDAWLDILKRARLVQHHKITREELSVREHMSLVLRRLQGRRFVEFEDLFETQRGPQVMVVTFIAMLELAREHLIELTQAEAFAPLYVRLAYQPS
;
A
#
# COMPACT_ATOMS: atom_id res chain seq x y z
N MET A 1 25.54 20.49 -21.19
CA MET A 1 24.13 20.38 -20.78
C MET A 1 23.78 18.90 -20.83
N HIS A 2 24.01 18.17 -19.74
CA HIS A 2 23.55 16.78 -19.65
C HIS A 2 22.09 16.82 -19.21
N ILE A 3 21.19 16.49 -20.12
CA ILE A 3 19.79 16.24 -19.80
C ILE A 3 19.76 14.82 -19.27
N GLU A 4 19.78 14.66 -17.95
CA GLU A 4 19.39 13.40 -17.31
C GLU A 4 17.93 13.15 -17.67
N GLN A 5 17.74 12.33 -18.71
CA GLN A 5 16.45 11.76 -19.03
C GLN A 5 16.07 10.87 -17.85
N SER A 6 15.23 11.39 -16.96
CA SER A 6 14.55 10.56 -15.96
C SER A 6 13.69 9.56 -16.72
N LEU A 7 14.23 8.35 -16.92
CA LEU A 7 13.49 7.20 -17.43
C LEU A 7 12.34 6.95 -16.45
N THR A 8 11.15 7.42 -16.80
CA THR A 8 9.92 7.05 -16.13
C THR A 8 9.69 5.59 -16.47
N PRO A 9 9.86 4.64 -15.53
CA PRO A 9 9.67 3.24 -15.85
C PRO A 9 8.20 3.05 -16.24
N ARG A 10 7.96 2.41 -17.39
CA ARG A 10 6.61 2.08 -17.85
C ARG A 10 6.22 0.74 -17.24
N PHE A 11 5.39 0.80 -16.21
CA PHE A 11 4.89 -0.36 -15.48
C PHE A 11 3.58 -0.88 -16.09
N PRO A 12 3.35 -2.20 -16.16
CA PRO A 12 2.05 -2.76 -16.47
C PRO A 12 0.95 -2.31 -15.49
N ASP A 13 -0.28 -2.28 -16.00
CA ASP A 13 -1.48 -1.98 -15.23
C ASP A 13 -1.78 -3.10 -14.22
N VAL A 14 -2.17 -2.72 -13.00
CA VAL A 14 -2.53 -3.67 -11.93
C VAL A 14 -4.02 -4.02 -12.02
N ASN A 15 -4.33 -5.32 -12.07
CA ASN A 15 -5.72 -5.81 -12.01
C ASN A 15 -6.20 -6.00 -10.56
N VAL A 16 -7.50 -5.86 -10.32
CA VAL A 16 -8.18 -6.08 -9.04
C VAL A 16 -7.96 -7.50 -8.50
N GLU A 17 -7.89 -8.50 -9.38
CA GLU A 17 -7.60 -9.90 -8.99
C GLU A 17 -6.22 -10.03 -8.31
N GLU A 18 -5.20 -9.32 -8.80
CA GLU A 18 -3.86 -9.35 -8.23
C GLU A 18 -3.78 -8.62 -6.87
N LEU A 19 -4.55 -7.54 -6.72
CA LEU A 19 -4.71 -6.87 -5.43
C LEU A 19 -5.36 -7.80 -4.39
N ARG A 20 -6.38 -8.56 -4.80
CA ARG A 20 -7.04 -9.54 -3.93
C ARG A 20 -6.05 -10.63 -3.49
N ASP A 21 -5.25 -11.15 -4.40
CA ASP A 21 -4.33 -12.24 -4.10
C ASP A 21 -3.19 -11.78 -3.18
N ALA A 22 -2.61 -10.59 -3.44
CA ALA A 22 -1.64 -9.96 -2.55
C ALA A 22 -2.23 -9.74 -1.14
N TRP A 23 -3.48 -9.28 -1.05
CA TRP A 23 -4.18 -9.10 0.22
C TRP A 23 -4.39 -10.42 0.98
N LEU A 24 -4.76 -11.50 0.29
CA LEU A 24 -4.93 -12.82 0.89
C LEU A 24 -3.63 -13.35 1.49
N ASP A 25 -2.50 -13.13 0.83
CA ASP A 25 -1.20 -13.57 1.33
C ASP A 25 -0.77 -12.81 2.57
N ILE A 26 -1.03 -11.51 2.61
CA ILE A 26 -0.79 -10.67 3.80
C ILE A 26 -1.65 -11.18 4.98
N LEU A 27 -2.94 -11.48 4.76
CA LEU A 27 -3.81 -12.07 5.80
C LEU A 27 -3.32 -13.42 6.33
N LYS A 28 -2.83 -14.31 5.45
CA LYS A 28 -2.26 -15.60 5.86
C LYS A 28 -1.08 -15.40 6.82
N ARG A 29 -0.18 -14.46 6.52
CA ARG A 29 0.98 -14.15 7.37
C ARG A 29 0.57 -13.60 8.74
N ALA A 30 -0.44 -12.74 8.80
CA ALA A 30 -0.92 -12.17 10.07
C ALA A 30 -1.57 -13.19 11.01
N ARG A 31 -2.24 -14.20 10.46
CA ARG A 31 -2.82 -15.31 11.25
C ARG A 31 -1.74 -16.14 11.97
N LEU A 32 -0.53 -16.22 11.41
CA LEU A 32 0.58 -16.99 11.97
C LEU A 32 1.30 -16.28 13.13
N VAL A 33 1.08 -14.97 13.33
CA VAL A 33 1.79 -14.14 14.33
C VAL A 33 0.91 -13.82 15.55
N GLN A 34 -0.34 -14.28 15.59
CA GLN A 34 -1.30 -13.90 16.65
C GLN A 34 -1.13 -14.68 17.96
N HIS A 35 -0.41 -14.07 18.90
CA HIS A 35 -0.79 -14.07 20.31
C HIS A 35 -1.03 -12.60 20.67
N HIS A 36 -2.27 -12.16 20.96
CA HIS A 36 -2.66 -11.07 21.87
C HIS A 36 -4.13 -10.63 21.66
N LYS A 37 -4.73 -10.18 22.76
CA LYS A 37 -6.16 -9.91 23.01
C LYS A 37 -6.66 -8.70 22.20
N ILE A 38 -7.72 -8.89 21.41
CA ILE A 38 -8.38 -7.83 20.64
C ILE A 38 -8.97 -6.79 21.60
N THR A 39 -8.48 -5.55 21.57
CA THR A 39 -9.11 -4.39 22.20
C THR A 39 -10.06 -3.73 21.19
N ARG A 40 -11.26 -3.34 21.63
CA ARG A 40 -12.30 -2.72 20.79
C ARG A 40 -12.03 -1.22 20.64
N GLU A 41 -10.95 -0.86 19.98
CA GLU A 41 -10.73 0.53 19.57
C GLU A 41 -11.34 0.73 18.18
N GLU A 42 -12.08 1.83 17.98
CA GLU A 42 -12.62 2.16 16.65
C GLU A 42 -11.46 2.56 15.74
N LEU A 43 -11.27 1.83 14.64
CA LEU A 43 -10.21 2.10 13.67
C LEU A 43 -10.70 3.10 12.63
N SER A 44 -10.07 4.27 12.55
CA SER A 44 -10.41 5.30 11.56
C SER A 44 -9.68 5.09 10.25
N VAL A 45 -10.44 4.95 9.16
CA VAL A 45 -9.90 4.92 7.78
C VAL A 45 -9.14 6.21 7.48
N ARG A 46 -9.66 7.38 7.86
CA ARG A 46 -9.03 8.69 7.58
C ARG A 46 -7.67 8.84 8.25
N GLU A 47 -7.53 8.32 9.47
CA GLU A 47 -6.24 8.32 10.17
C GLU A 47 -5.23 7.42 9.44
N HIS A 48 -5.67 6.26 8.96
CA HIS A 48 -4.84 5.35 8.18
C HIS A 48 -4.47 5.92 6.81
N MET A 49 -5.37 6.64 6.13
CA MET A 49 -5.04 7.38 4.91
C MET A 49 -3.89 8.37 5.16
N SER A 50 -3.97 9.11 6.28
CA SER A 50 -2.92 10.06 6.68
C SER A 50 -1.59 9.37 6.98
N LEU A 51 -1.63 8.20 7.62
CA LEU A 51 -0.44 7.38 7.89
C LEU A 51 0.22 6.87 6.60
N VAL A 52 -0.58 6.34 5.67
CA VAL A 52 -0.09 5.85 4.38
C VAL A 52 0.57 6.99 3.59
N LEU A 53 -0.11 8.14 3.45
CA LEU A 53 0.47 9.29 2.75
C LEU A 53 1.80 9.72 3.38
N ARG A 54 1.89 9.81 4.71
CA ARG A 54 3.15 10.12 5.41
C ARG A 54 4.25 9.10 5.14
N ARG A 55 3.93 7.81 5.01
CA ARG A 55 4.93 6.77 4.67
C ARG A 55 5.46 6.93 3.26
N LEU A 56 4.64 7.38 2.32
CA LEU A 56 5.02 7.58 0.93
C LEU A 56 5.78 8.90 0.70
N GLN A 57 5.66 9.89 1.60
CA GLN A 57 6.37 11.16 1.49
C GLN A 57 7.89 10.95 1.37
N GLY A 58 8.50 11.63 0.40
CA GLY A 58 9.94 11.56 0.13
C GLY A 58 10.42 10.23 -0.45
N ARG A 59 9.54 9.26 -0.73
CA ARG A 59 9.88 7.98 -1.33
C ARG A 59 9.36 7.92 -2.76
N ARG A 60 10.20 7.45 -3.69
CA ARG A 60 9.82 7.32 -5.10
C ARG A 60 8.79 6.21 -5.30
N PHE A 61 9.00 5.08 -4.65
CA PHE A 61 8.14 3.90 -4.63
C PHE A 61 8.31 3.18 -3.29
N VAL A 62 7.26 2.51 -2.82
CA VAL A 62 7.26 1.65 -1.62
C VAL A 62 6.58 0.34 -1.98
N GLU A 63 7.11 -0.79 -1.56
CA GLU A 63 6.42 -2.07 -1.77
C GLU A 63 5.08 -2.09 -1.04
N PHE A 64 4.05 -2.65 -1.68
CA PHE A 64 2.69 -2.71 -1.13
C PHE A 64 2.66 -3.40 0.23
N GLU A 65 3.42 -4.49 0.38
CA GLU A 65 3.51 -5.25 1.64
C GLU A 65 4.09 -4.41 2.79
N ASP A 66 5.04 -3.51 2.50
CA ASP A 66 5.70 -2.65 3.50
C ASP A 66 4.76 -1.58 4.08
N LEU A 67 3.61 -1.34 3.45
CA LEU A 67 2.59 -0.45 4.00
C LEU A 67 1.79 -1.09 5.14
N PHE A 68 1.91 -2.41 5.35
CA PHE A 68 1.17 -3.13 6.37
C PHE A 68 2.02 -3.50 7.59
N GLU A 69 1.44 -3.32 8.79
CA GLU A 69 2.04 -3.79 10.04
C GLU A 69 1.38 -5.09 10.49
N THR A 70 1.88 -6.23 10.02
CA THR A 70 1.31 -7.57 10.28
C THR A 70 1.20 -7.92 11.77
N GLN A 71 2.08 -7.36 12.61
CA GLN A 71 2.08 -7.58 14.06
C GLN A 71 0.90 -6.92 14.78
N ARG A 72 0.23 -5.95 14.17
CA ARG A 72 -0.94 -5.28 14.77
C ARG A 72 -2.27 -6.02 14.56
N GLY A 73 -2.22 -7.17 13.89
CA GLY A 73 -3.37 -8.03 13.69
C GLY A 73 -4.26 -7.63 12.50
N PRO A 74 -5.22 -8.49 12.14
CA PRO A 74 -5.95 -8.41 10.88
C PRO A 74 -6.82 -7.16 10.76
N GLN A 75 -7.33 -6.61 11.86
CA GLN A 75 -8.20 -5.42 11.82
C GLN A 75 -7.45 -4.19 11.30
N VAL A 76 -6.23 -3.97 11.79
CA VAL A 76 -5.36 -2.85 11.35
C VAL A 76 -4.97 -3.02 9.89
N MET A 77 -4.76 -4.26 9.46
CA MET A 77 -4.45 -4.54 8.06
C MET A 77 -5.63 -4.22 7.14
N VAL A 78 -6.85 -4.61 7.54
CA VAL A 78 -8.08 -4.35 6.77
C VAL A 78 -8.30 -2.85 6.61
N VAL A 79 -8.20 -2.07 7.70
CA VAL A 79 -8.38 -0.61 7.61
C VAL A 79 -7.27 0.06 6.80
N THR A 80 -6.03 -0.44 6.85
CA THR A 80 -4.93 0.05 6.02
C THR A 80 -5.20 -0.23 4.54
N PHE A 81 -5.72 -1.42 4.22
CA PHE A 81 -6.10 -1.77 2.85
C PHE A 81 -7.23 -0.88 2.34
N ILE A 82 -8.30 -0.72 3.13
CA ILE A 82 -9.42 0.18 2.80
C ILE A 82 -8.91 1.62 2.60
N ALA A 83 -8.04 2.11 3.47
CA ALA A 83 -7.44 3.43 3.33
C ALA A 83 -6.67 3.60 2.02
N MET A 84 -5.93 2.59 1.58
CA MET A 84 -5.25 2.63 0.27
C MET A 84 -6.24 2.62 -0.89
N LEU A 85 -7.32 1.82 -0.82
CA LEU A 85 -8.35 1.82 -1.86
C LEU A 85 -9.04 3.19 -1.96
N GLU A 86 -9.33 3.85 -0.83
CA GLU A 86 -9.88 5.20 -0.81
C GLU A 86 -8.91 6.23 -1.37
N LEU A 87 -7.62 6.17 -1.00
CA LEU A 87 -6.59 7.06 -1.56
C LEU A 87 -6.42 6.86 -3.07
N ALA A 88 -6.49 5.62 -3.56
CA ALA A 88 -6.41 5.32 -4.99
C ALA A 88 -7.66 5.83 -5.73
N ARG A 89 -8.85 5.65 -5.14
CA ARG A 89 -10.13 6.19 -5.64
C ARG A 89 -10.09 7.72 -5.76
N GLU A 90 -9.38 8.39 -4.86
CA GLU A 90 -9.19 9.85 -4.87
C GLU A 90 -7.96 10.31 -5.67
N HIS A 91 -7.29 9.41 -6.39
CA HIS A 91 -6.08 9.69 -7.18
C HIS A 91 -4.95 10.34 -6.37
N LEU A 92 -4.81 10.00 -5.10
CA LEU A 92 -3.73 10.49 -4.23
C LEU A 92 -2.52 9.54 -4.23
N ILE A 93 -2.75 8.26 -4.52
CA ILE A 93 -1.71 7.25 -4.68
C ILE A 93 -1.95 6.47 -5.98
N GLU A 94 -0.88 5.87 -6.47
CA GLU A 94 -0.91 4.94 -7.61
C GLU A 94 -0.27 3.62 -7.21
N LEU A 95 -0.83 2.52 -7.73
CA LEU A 95 -0.28 1.18 -7.61
C LEU A 95 0.27 0.76 -8.97
N THR A 96 1.48 0.22 -8.96
CA THR A 96 2.22 -0.19 -10.17
C THR A 96 2.86 -1.55 -9.92
N GLN A 97 2.98 -2.36 -10.97
CA GLN A 97 3.70 -3.63 -10.94
C GLN A 97 4.69 -3.62 -12.08
N ALA A 98 5.90 -4.17 -11.91
CA ALA A 98 6.90 -4.13 -12.99
C ALA A 98 6.65 -5.18 -14.09
N GLU A 99 6.23 -6.36 -13.68
CA GLU A 99 5.95 -7.52 -14.53
C GLU A 99 4.81 -8.31 -13.88
N ALA A 100 4.12 -9.16 -14.65
CA ALA A 100 3.10 -10.04 -14.09
C ALA A 100 3.68 -10.88 -12.95
N PHE A 101 2.96 -10.97 -11.83
CA PHE A 101 3.39 -11.67 -10.61
C PHE A 101 4.59 -11.05 -9.87
N ALA A 102 5.13 -9.91 -10.33
CA ALA A 102 6.14 -9.17 -9.58
C ALA A 102 5.51 -8.44 -8.36
N PRO A 103 6.32 -8.02 -7.38
CA PRO A 103 5.82 -7.21 -6.26
C PRO A 103 5.08 -5.95 -6.73
N LEU A 104 4.02 -5.61 -6.00
CA LEU A 104 3.28 -4.37 -6.19
C LEU A 104 4.01 -3.22 -5.49
N TYR A 105 4.06 -2.07 -6.15
CA TYR A 105 4.63 -0.84 -5.63
C TYR A 105 3.58 0.26 -5.56
N VAL A 106 3.65 1.07 -4.52
CA VAL A 106 2.79 2.22 -4.26
C VAL A 106 3.63 3.49 -4.29
N ARG A 107 3.10 4.54 -4.91
CA ARG A 107 3.69 5.89 -4.90
C ARG A 107 2.62 6.96 -4.73
N LEU A 108 3.06 8.18 -4.39
CA LEU A 108 2.19 9.35 -4.50
C LEU A 108 1.89 9.62 -5.98
N ALA A 109 0.63 9.92 -6.28
CA ALA A 109 0.18 10.30 -7.62
C ALA A 109 0.59 11.75 -7.98
N TYR A 110 0.99 12.52 -6.98
CA TYR A 110 1.47 13.89 -7.10
C TYR A 110 2.91 13.98 -6.60
N GLN A 111 3.64 14.96 -7.13
CA GLN A 111 4.96 15.31 -6.62
C GLN A 111 4.75 16.42 -5.56
N PRO A 112 5.03 16.15 -4.27
CA PRO A 112 5.00 17.21 -3.27
C PRO A 112 6.05 18.27 -3.65
N SER A 113 5.65 19.53 -3.66
CA SER A 113 6.54 20.69 -3.85
C SER A 113 7.57 20.81 -2.74
#